data_AF-A0AAN4VZ07-F1
#
_entry.id   AF-A0AAN4VZ07-F1
#
_cell.length_a   1.000
_cell.length_b   1.000
_cell.length_c   1.000
_cell.angle_alpha   90.00
_cell.angle_beta   90.00
_cell.angle_gamma   90.00
#
_symmetry.space_group_name_H-M   'P 1'
#
loop_
_entity.id
_entity.type
_entity.pdbx_description
1 polymer ?
#
loop_
_entity_poly.entity_id
_entity_poly.type
_entity_poly.pdbx_seq_one_letter_code
_entity_poly.pdbx_strand_id
1 'polypeptide(L)'
;MTEFEIDRLEKSINTKLPDWYKEFLLNYPEDLVGLGAPYNTVSELSLPNQTDRLIEISDYEDSPDNILIIGIDGIGNFYYVILDNNDTRIYLFDHEAPSFIDNNEDMIDWGNSYDLVFENLNELISHLKENLTEDELDDSNTAGIEYLQPSEVVVLIECEMKDEWQNNRNLEVADSYPYSINNSEVIKLLKVESTLFEGYPEDYTISYSYLVSVDKFGEIIDADFLGGDNMRITDDVNENIKNLKFEAGTRNNIPVDSYTIVRYNFKMK
;
A
#
# COMPACT_ATOMS: atom_id res chain seq x y z
N MET A 1 15.33 -13.46 0.73
CA MET A 1 15.55 -13.29 -0.72
C MET A 1 16.56 -14.34 -1.22
N THR A 2 16.51 -14.73 -2.49
CA THR A 2 17.49 -15.64 -3.13
C THR A 2 18.63 -14.89 -3.81
N GLU A 3 19.77 -15.54 -4.06
CA GLU A 3 20.89 -14.94 -4.82
C GLU A 3 20.46 -14.47 -6.22
N PHE A 4 19.55 -15.20 -6.87
CA PHE A 4 19.01 -14.82 -8.18
C PHE A 4 18.20 -13.52 -8.14
N GLU A 5 17.45 -13.30 -7.05
CA GLU A 5 16.67 -12.09 -6.81
C GLU A 5 17.56 -10.88 -6.50
N ILE A 6 18.66 -11.09 -5.77
CA ILE A 6 19.70 -10.09 -5.54
C ILE A 6 20.37 -9.69 -6.85
N ASP A 7 20.75 -10.66 -7.68
CA ASP A 7 21.32 -10.41 -9.01
C ASP A 7 20.36 -9.61 -9.92
N ARG A 8 19.04 -9.82 -9.76
CA ARG A 8 18.02 -9.06 -10.49
C ARG A 8 17.95 -7.62 -9.99
N LEU A 9 17.98 -7.41 -8.67
CA LEU A 9 17.99 -6.08 -8.06
C LEU A 9 19.20 -5.27 -8.52
N GLU A 10 20.41 -5.82 -8.40
CA GLU A 10 21.66 -5.17 -8.82
C GLU A 10 21.67 -4.78 -10.30
N LYS A 11 21.06 -5.59 -11.17
CA LYS A 11 20.90 -5.26 -12.59
C LYS A 11 19.93 -4.12 -12.82
N SER A 12 18.86 -4.03 -12.03
CA SER A 12 17.86 -2.98 -12.15
C SER A 12 18.42 -1.62 -11.77
N ILE A 13 19.12 -1.56 -10.62
CA ILE A 13 19.75 -0.33 -10.12
C ILE A 13 21.11 -0.04 -10.75
N ASN A 14 21.55 -0.88 -11.69
CA ASN A 14 22.84 -0.76 -12.41
C ASN A 14 24.08 -0.61 -11.49
N THR A 15 24.01 -1.11 -10.26
CA THR A 15 25.05 -1.00 -9.23
C THR A 15 25.09 -2.27 -8.37
N LYS A 16 26.24 -2.54 -7.74
CA LYS A 16 26.38 -3.65 -6.79
C LYS A 16 25.89 -3.26 -5.40
N LEU A 17 25.14 -4.15 -4.77
CA LEU A 17 24.76 -4.00 -3.37
C LEU A 17 25.98 -4.25 -2.48
N PRO A 18 26.08 -3.53 -1.35
CA PRO A 18 27.06 -3.84 -0.33
C PRO A 18 26.95 -5.29 0.14
N ASP A 19 28.09 -5.93 0.43
CA ASP A 19 28.17 -7.33 0.85
C ASP A 19 27.37 -7.58 2.14
N TRP A 20 27.42 -6.63 3.07
CA TRP A 20 26.66 -6.69 4.32
C TRP A 20 25.15 -6.65 4.09
N TYR A 21 24.68 -5.88 3.10
CA TYR A 21 23.25 -5.77 2.81
C TYR A 21 22.74 -6.99 2.03
N LYS A 22 23.56 -7.56 1.14
CA LYS A 22 23.27 -8.87 0.51
C LYS A 22 23.15 -9.98 1.54
N GLU A 23 24.08 -10.02 2.50
CA GLU A 23 24.03 -11.00 3.59
C GLU A 23 22.75 -10.86 4.41
N PHE A 24 22.32 -9.61 4.69
CA PHE A 24 21.04 -9.35 5.32
C PHE A 24 19.85 -9.85 4.49
N LEU A 25 19.77 -9.54 3.19
CA LEU A 25 18.65 -9.96 2.33
C LEU A 25 18.56 -11.50 2.18
N LEU A 26 19.72 -12.19 2.18
CA LEU A 26 19.78 -13.65 2.17
C LEU A 26 19.32 -14.26 3.49
N ASN A 27 19.66 -13.62 4.61
CA ASN A 27 19.31 -14.05 5.98
C ASN A 27 18.22 -13.18 6.60
N TYR A 28 17.26 -12.76 5.78
CA TYR A 28 16.26 -11.79 6.18
C TYR A 28 15.50 -12.27 7.42
N PRO A 29 15.50 -11.52 8.54
CA PRO A 29 14.89 -11.97 9.79
C PRO A 29 13.38 -12.24 9.63
N GLU A 30 12.92 -13.42 10.04
CA GLU A 30 11.51 -13.83 9.91
C GLU A 30 10.55 -12.91 10.67
N ASP A 31 11.00 -12.34 11.78
CA ASP A 31 10.23 -11.39 12.59
C ASP A 31 10.05 -10.02 11.92
N LEU A 32 10.80 -9.73 10.85
CA LEU A 32 10.58 -8.57 9.98
C LEU A 32 9.67 -8.89 8.78
N VAL A 33 9.36 -10.16 8.51
CA VAL A 33 8.52 -10.58 7.36
C VAL A 33 7.06 -10.11 7.53
N GLY A 34 6.63 -9.80 8.75
CA GLY A 34 5.35 -9.16 9.06
C GLY A 34 5.37 -7.63 9.08
N LEU A 35 6.55 -7.01 8.99
CA LEU A 35 6.71 -5.56 8.86
C LEU A 35 6.76 -5.10 7.41
N GLY A 36 6.59 -6.01 6.44
CA GLY A 36 6.79 -5.69 5.03
C GLY A 36 6.03 -6.58 4.04
N ALA A 37 4.81 -7.01 4.34
CA ALA A 37 4.03 -7.85 3.42
C ALA A 37 2.51 -7.58 3.46
N PRO A 38 1.80 -7.66 2.30
CA PRO A 38 2.22 -7.31 0.94
C PRO A 38 1.35 -6.21 0.32
N TYR A 39 2.03 -5.37 -0.47
CA TYR A 39 1.53 -4.14 -1.11
C TYR A 39 1.21 -3.07 -0.08
N ASN A 40 1.26 -1.77 -0.44
CA ASN A 40 0.28 -0.74 -0.03
C ASN A 40 0.75 0.63 0.53
N THR A 41 0.60 1.69 -0.28
CA THR A 41 0.61 3.14 0.03
C THR A 41 1.07 3.61 1.43
N VAL A 42 2.29 4.17 1.45
CA VAL A 42 2.84 5.31 2.24
C VAL A 42 2.71 5.32 3.78
N SER A 43 1.94 4.43 4.40
CA SER A 43 1.68 4.43 5.85
C SER A 43 2.26 3.23 6.62
N GLU A 44 3.15 2.45 5.99
CA GLU A 44 3.72 1.27 6.62
C GLU A 44 5.22 1.46 6.88
N LEU A 45 5.54 1.47 8.18
CA LEU A 45 6.89 1.28 8.67
C LEU A 45 7.39 -0.07 8.16
N SER A 46 8.14 -0.05 7.05
CA SER A 46 8.44 -1.24 6.26
C SER A 46 9.90 -1.33 5.85
N LEU A 47 10.42 -2.54 5.96
CA LEU A 47 11.68 -2.97 5.35
C LEU A 47 11.32 -4.10 4.36
N PRO A 48 11.08 -3.84 3.07
CA PRO A 48 10.73 -4.89 2.14
C PRO A 48 11.89 -5.86 1.90
N ASN A 49 11.56 -7.14 1.75
CA ASN A 49 12.51 -8.20 1.40
C ASN A 49 12.26 -8.80 0.00
N GLN A 50 11.50 -8.09 -0.82
CA GLN A 50 11.11 -8.46 -2.18
C GLN A 50 11.81 -7.54 -3.19
N THR A 51 12.43 -8.13 -4.21
CA THR A 51 13.18 -7.38 -5.23
C THR A 51 12.33 -6.34 -5.93
N ASP A 52 11.10 -6.70 -6.35
CA ASP A 52 10.25 -5.79 -7.13
C ASP A 52 9.86 -4.56 -6.31
N ARG A 53 9.66 -4.72 -4.98
CA ARG A 53 9.33 -3.60 -4.10
C ARG A 53 10.51 -2.67 -3.88
N LEU A 54 11.72 -3.21 -3.69
CA LEU A 54 12.93 -2.40 -3.55
C LEU A 54 13.22 -1.59 -4.83
N ILE A 55 12.93 -2.16 -6.00
CA ILE A 55 13.02 -1.44 -7.28
C ILE A 55 11.95 -0.34 -7.34
N GLU A 56 10.69 -0.69 -7.09
CA GLU A 56 9.55 0.23 -7.16
C GLU A 56 9.74 1.48 -6.30
N ILE A 57 10.14 1.32 -5.03
CA ILE A 57 10.32 2.46 -4.12
C ILE A 57 11.51 3.32 -4.51
N SER A 58 12.57 2.73 -5.06
CA SER A 58 13.76 3.48 -5.49
C SER A 58 13.49 4.26 -6.79
N ASP A 59 12.73 3.66 -7.72
CA ASP A 59 12.32 4.30 -8.98
C ASP A 59 11.32 5.44 -8.75
N TYR A 60 10.46 5.33 -7.74
CA TYR A 60 9.41 6.32 -7.45
C TYR A 60 9.99 7.70 -7.06
N GLU A 61 11.09 7.72 -6.32
CA GLU A 61 11.70 8.94 -5.78
C GLU A 61 12.80 9.55 -6.67
N ASP A 62 13.01 9.04 -7.89
CA ASP A 62 14.14 9.43 -8.78
C ASP A 62 15.48 9.43 -8.00
N SER A 63 15.70 8.37 -7.20
CA SER A 63 16.82 8.28 -6.28
C SER A 63 18.17 8.31 -7.02
N PRO A 64 19.21 8.99 -6.47
CA PRO A 64 20.56 8.94 -7.04
C PRO A 64 21.10 7.51 -7.25
N ASP A 65 21.88 7.30 -8.31
CA ASP A 65 22.45 6.00 -8.71
C ASP A 65 23.32 5.33 -7.63
N ASN A 66 23.78 6.09 -6.64
CA ASN A 66 24.64 5.63 -5.56
C ASN A 66 23.89 5.31 -4.25
N ILE A 67 22.56 5.39 -4.24
CA ILE A 67 21.74 4.99 -3.09
C ILE A 67 20.70 3.95 -3.47
N LEU A 68 20.20 3.24 -2.46
CA LEU A 68 19.03 2.38 -2.57
C LEU A 68 18.08 2.70 -1.43
N ILE A 69 16.80 2.93 -1.75
CA ILE A 69 15.75 3.02 -0.74
C ILE A 69 15.44 1.59 -0.28
N ILE A 70 15.52 1.38 1.03
CA ILE A 70 15.40 0.07 1.68
C ILE A 70 14.17 -0.03 2.58
N GLY A 71 13.41 1.07 2.75
CA GLY A 71 12.23 1.08 3.60
C GLY A 71 11.55 2.45 3.70
N ILE A 72 10.44 2.46 4.43
CA ILE A 72 9.60 3.65 4.71
C ILE A 72 9.26 3.63 6.21
N ASP A 73 9.11 4.78 6.86
CA ASP A 73 8.80 4.87 8.31
C ASP A 73 7.30 4.96 8.65
N GLY A 74 6.42 4.85 7.64
CA GLY A 74 4.97 4.88 7.81
C GLY A 74 4.33 6.27 7.95
N ILE A 75 5.12 7.34 7.89
CA ILE A 75 4.61 8.71 7.72
C ILE A 75 5.13 9.36 6.43
N GLY A 76 5.67 8.54 5.53
CA GLY A 76 6.17 8.93 4.23
C GLY A 76 7.69 9.09 4.16
N ASN A 77 8.44 9.07 5.25
CA ASN A 77 9.90 9.21 5.17
C ASN A 77 10.56 7.90 4.73
N PHE A 78 11.72 8.00 4.09
CA PHE A 78 12.38 6.88 3.44
C PHE A 78 13.70 6.51 4.11
N TYR A 79 13.87 5.23 4.41
CA TYR A 79 15.16 4.67 4.81
C TYR A 79 15.97 4.32 3.57
N TYR A 80 17.23 4.72 3.53
CA TYR A 80 18.12 4.41 2.41
C TYR A 80 19.53 4.04 2.86
N VAL A 81 20.23 3.35 1.97
CA VAL A 81 21.63 2.97 2.12
C VAL A 81 22.44 3.60 0.99
N ILE A 82 23.67 3.97 1.30
CA ILE A 82 24.65 4.31 0.27
C ILE A 82 25.23 3.00 -0.25
N LEU A 83 25.34 2.86 -1.57
CA LEU A 83 25.85 1.67 -2.27
C LEU A 83 27.39 1.60 -2.23
N ASP A 84 27.96 1.76 -1.03
CA ASP A 84 29.39 1.62 -0.70
C ASP A 84 29.57 0.54 0.37
N ASN A 85 30.51 -0.38 0.14
CA ASN A 85 30.87 -1.43 1.10
C ASN A 85 31.49 -0.90 2.41
N ASN A 86 32.03 0.32 2.42
CA ASN A 86 32.62 0.92 3.61
C ASN A 86 31.62 1.70 4.45
N ASP A 87 30.41 1.92 3.94
CA ASP A 87 29.34 2.59 4.66
C ASP A 87 28.28 1.57 5.07
N THR A 88 28.13 1.38 6.37
CA THR A 88 27.10 0.49 6.94
C THR A 88 25.89 1.25 7.44
N ARG A 89 25.93 2.59 7.38
CA ARG A 89 24.91 3.44 7.97
C ARG A 89 23.63 3.39 7.16
N ILE A 90 22.53 3.58 7.87
CA ILE A 90 21.21 3.76 7.28
C ILE A 90 20.77 5.18 7.54
N TYR A 91 20.23 5.81 6.52
CA TYR A 91 19.82 7.20 6.56
C TYR A 91 18.30 7.29 6.39
N LEU A 92 17.71 8.34 6.94
CA LEU A 92 16.30 8.67 6.77
C LEU A 92 16.18 10.03 6.10
N PHE A 93 15.37 10.17 5.03
CA PHE A 93 15.01 11.49 4.49
C PHE A 93 13.50 11.70 4.47
N ASP A 94 13.09 12.96 4.62
CA ASP A 94 11.70 13.40 4.55
C ASP A 94 11.21 13.49 3.10
N HIS A 95 10.09 12.83 2.78
CA HIS A 95 9.48 12.89 1.45
C HIS A 95 8.96 14.26 1.02
N GLU A 96 8.64 15.15 1.98
CA GLU A 96 8.24 16.53 1.65
C GLU A 96 9.45 17.43 1.35
N ALA A 97 10.66 17.00 1.73
CA ALA A 97 11.89 17.73 1.55
C ALA A 97 13.07 16.76 1.30
N PRO A 98 13.06 16.00 0.18
CA PRO A 98 14.12 15.05 -0.09
C PRO A 98 15.46 15.79 -0.14
N SER A 99 16.45 15.24 0.56
CA SER A 99 17.81 15.80 0.64
C SER A 99 18.53 15.90 -0.72
N PHE A 100 17.90 15.36 -1.78
CA PHE A 100 18.36 15.34 -3.16
C PHE A 100 17.62 16.40 -3.97
N ILE A 101 18.09 17.65 -3.93
CA ILE A 101 17.53 18.72 -4.77
C ILE A 101 18.18 18.66 -6.17
N ASP A 102 17.38 18.50 -7.22
CA ASP A 102 17.72 18.68 -8.64
C ASP A 102 18.85 17.79 -9.22
N ASN A 103 18.83 16.47 -8.96
CA ASN A 103 19.69 15.46 -9.62
C ASN A 103 21.19 15.82 -9.65
N ASN A 104 21.65 16.60 -8.66
CA ASN A 104 23.02 17.08 -8.59
C ASN A 104 23.72 16.41 -7.41
N GLU A 105 24.43 15.31 -7.70
CA GLU A 105 25.20 14.50 -6.75
C GLU A 105 26.16 15.33 -5.87
N ASP A 106 26.57 16.51 -6.35
CA ASP A 106 27.48 17.43 -5.67
C ASP A 106 26.82 18.33 -4.59
N MET A 107 25.48 18.29 -4.45
CA MET A 107 24.73 19.14 -3.52
C MET A 107 24.04 18.38 -2.38
N ILE A 108 24.42 17.14 -2.10
CA ILE A 108 23.98 16.49 -0.86
C ILE A 108 24.73 17.14 0.31
N ASP A 109 24.07 18.05 1.01
CA ASP A 109 24.57 18.62 2.26
C ASP A 109 24.37 17.62 3.40
N TRP A 110 25.21 16.57 3.39
CA TRP A 110 25.26 15.52 4.40
C TRP A 110 25.45 16.04 5.85
N GLY A 111 25.71 17.34 6.03
CA GLY A 111 25.95 17.98 7.32
C GLY A 111 24.81 18.84 7.86
N ASN A 112 23.77 19.13 7.07
CA ASN A 112 22.64 20.00 7.48
C ASN A 112 21.27 19.33 7.43
N SER A 113 21.18 18.08 6.96
CA SER A 113 19.91 17.38 6.98
C SER A 113 19.59 16.94 8.42
N TYR A 114 18.35 17.14 8.84
CA TYR A 114 17.82 16.66 10.12
C TYR A 114 17.65 15.12 10.12
N ASP A 115 18.45 14.42 9.31
CA ASP A 115 18.31 13.01 9.01
C ASP A 115 18.67 12.20 10.25
N LEU A 116 17.74 11.35 10.68
CA LEU A 116 18.07 10.26 11.58
C LEU A 116 19.04 9.33 10.84
N VAL A 117 20.23 9.15 11.42
CA VAL A 117 21.24 8.22 10.93
C VAL A 117 21.37 7.09 11.93
N PHE A 118 21.22 5.86 11.45
CA PHE A 118 21.51 4.64 12.17
C PHE A 118 22.90 4.16 11.78
N GLU A 119 23.74 3.81 12.74
CA GLU A 119 25.11 3.35 12.50
C GLU A 119 25.16 2.05 11.68
N ASN A 120 24.09 1.24 11.80
CA ASN A 120 23.91 0.01 11.05
C ASN A 120 22.45 -0.47 11.07
N LEU A 121 22.19 -1.50 10.27
CA LEU A 121 20.87 -2.10 10.13
C LEU A 121 20.31 -2.68 11.44
N ASN A 122 21.14 -3.18 12.36
CA ASN A 122 20.63 -3.69 13.64
C ASN A 122 20.09 -2.56 14.53
N GLU A 123 20.68 -1.37 14.44
CA GLU A 123 20.18 -0.20 15.15
C GLU A 123 18.84 0.25 14.58
N LEU A 124 18.73 0.33 13.25
CA LEU A 124 17.44 0.56 12.60
C LEU A 124 16.41 -0.47 13.04
N ILE A 125 16.71 -1.77 12.93
CA ILE A 125 15.78 -2.84 13.31
C ILE A 125 15.36 -2.73 14.78
N SER A 126 16.28 -2.38 15.68
CA SER A 126 15.96 -2.16 17.10
C SER A 126 15.02 -0.98 17.27
N HIS A 127 15.30 0.14 16.59
CA HIS A 127 14.45 1.32 16.59
C HIS A 127 13.04 1.04 16.05
N LEU A 128 12.94 0.32 14.92
CA LEU A 128 11.66 -0.11 14.38
C LEU A 128 10.91 -0.94 15.42
N LYS A 129 11.57 -1.94 16.03
CA LYS A 129 10.95 -2.81 17.05
C LYS A 129 10.52 -2.04 18.30
N GLU A 130 11.32 -1.09 18.78
CA GLU A 130 11.00 -0.27 19.94
C GLU A 130 9.78 0.61 19.68
N ASN A 131 9.77 1.33 18.55
CA ASN A 131 8.64 2.18 18.15
C ASN A 131 7.39 1.38 17.78
N LEU A 132 7.52 0.10 17.43
CA LEU A 132 6.40 -0.82 17.25
C LEU A 132 5.87 -1.38 18.59
N THR A 133 6.64 -1.26 19.69
CA THR A 133 6.25 -1.72 21.04
C THR A 133 5.88 -0.61 22.01
N GLU A 134 6.24 0.65 21.72
CA GLU A 134 5.94 1.83 22.55
C GLU A 134 4.70 2.62 22.09
N ASP A 135 3.78 2.01 21.34
CA ASP A 135 2.36 2.37 21.48
C ASP A 135 1.83 1.70 22.76
N GLU A 136 2.18 2.34 23.88
CA GLU A 136 1.71 1.98 25.22
C GLU A 136 0.18 1.90 25.26
N LEU A 137 -0.29 0.68 25.51
CA LEU A 137 -1.45 0.39 26.33
C LEU A 137 -1.39 1.22 27.64
N ASP A 138 -1.89 2.46 27.63
CA ASP A 138 -2.22 3.18 28.88
C ASP A 138 -3.53 2.61 29.44
N ASP A 139 -3.36 1.51 30.16
CA ASP A 139 -4.37 0.79 30.88
C ASP A 139 -4.43 1.32 32.33
N SER A 140 -4.89 2.56 32.56
CA SER A 140 -5.34 2.98 33.91
C SER A 140 -6.26 4.22 34.00
N ASN A 141 -7.57 4.04 33.77
CA ASN A 141 -8.59 4.53 34.72
C ASN A 141 -9.99 3.94 34.45
N THR A 142 -10.32 2.92 35.25
CA THR A 142 -11.64 2.28 35.39
C THR A 142 -12.79 3.28 35.66
N ALA A 143 -13.83 3.24 34.83
CA ALA A 143 -15.24 3.25 35.27
C ALA A 143 -16.21 2.95 34.10
N GLY A 144 -16.67 1.70 34.01
CA GLY A 144 -17.96 1.24 33.48
C GLY A 144 -18.53 1.83 32.18
N ILE A 145 -18.74 0.98 31.18
CA ILE A 145 -20.06 0.50 30.74
C ILE A 145 -19.88 -0.66 29.76
N GLU A 146 -20.66 -1.70 29.98
CA GLU A 146 -20.77 -2.91 29.17
C GLU A 146 -21.76 -2.69 28.01
N TYR A 147 -21.46 -3.31 26.86
CA TYR A 147 -22.29 -3.65 25.69
C TYR A 147 -22.39 -2.72 24.46
N LEU A 148 -21.98 -3.33 23.33
CA LEU A 148 -22.47 -3.23 21.96
C LEU A 148 -22.41 -1.85 21.30
N GLN A 149 -21.41 -1.61 20.44
CA GLN A 149 -21.55 -0.64 19.35
C GLN A 149 -21.53 -1.38 18.00
N PRO A 150 -22.56 -1.18 17.14
CA PRO A 150 -22.46 -1.53 15.72
C PRO A 150 -21.30 -0.70 15.14
N SER A 151 -20.53 -1.27 14.21
CA SER A 151 -19.30 -0.66 13.67
C SER A 151 -19.42 0.87 13.55
N GLU A 152 -18.53 1.61 14.21
CA GLU A 152 -18.42 3.08 14.05
C GLU A 152 -18.07 3.46 12.62
N VAL A 153 -17.63 2.49 11.83
CA VAL A 153 -17.35 2.63 10.41
C VAL A 153 -18.61 2.35 9.59
N VAL A 154 -19.00 3.33 8.79
CA VAL A 154 -20.00 3.22 7.72
C VAL A 154 -19.28 2.83 6.43
N VAL A 155 -19.74 1.75 5.80
CA VAL A 155 -19.24 1.31 4.50
C VAL A 155 -20.30 1.59 3.43
N LEU A 156 -19.87 2.13 2.29
CA LEU A 156 -20.68 2.37 1.11
C LEU A 156 -20.01 1.72 -0.10
N ILE A 157 -20.79 1.05 -0.93
CA ILE A 157 -20.33 0.52 -2.22
C ILE A 157 -21.01 1.31 -3.33
N GLU A 158 -20.22 1.93 -4.17
CA GLU A 158 -20.65 2.71 -5.33
C GLU A 158 -20.21 2.03 -6.61
N CYS A 159 -21.03 2.09 -7.65
CA CYS A 159 -20.69 1.62 -8.99
C CYS A 159 -20.80 2.78 -9.97
N GLU A 160 -19.76 3.03 -10.76
CA GLU A 160 -19.76 4.06 -11.80
C GLU A 160 -19.00 3.57 -13.03
N MET A 161 -19.49 3.92 -14.22
CA MET A 161 -18.75 3.73 -15.45
C MET A 161 -19.14 4.77 -16.49
N LYS A 162 -18.18 5.15 -17.33
CA LYS A 162 -18.36 6.07 -18.46
C LYS A 162 -17.67 5.51 -19.70
N ASP A 163 -18.23 5.78 -20.87
CA ASP A 163 -17.70 5.33 -22.16
C ASP A 163 -16.23 5.73 -22.36
N GLU A 164 -15.88 6.95 -21.92
CA GLU A 164 -14.52 7.51 -22.02
C GLU A 164 -13.48 6.71 -21.23
N TRP A 165 -13.91 5.95 -20.21
CA TRP A 165 -13.04 5.12 -19.38
C TRP A 165 -12.79 3.73 -19.98
N GLN A 166 -13.43 3.41 -21.12
CA GLN A 166 -13.21 2.17 -21.86
C GLN A 166 -12.04 2.20 -22.85
N ASN A 167 -11.32 3.31 -22.93
CA ASN A 167 -10.14 3.39 -23.79
C ASN A 167 -9.13 2.28 -23.43
N ASN A 168 -8.67 1.55 -24.45
CA ASN A 168 -7.76 0.40 -24.34
C ASN A 168 -8.33 -0.84 -23.62
N ARG A 169 -9.65 -1.04 -23.62
CA ARG A 169 -10.29 -2.24 -23.06
C ARG A 169 -10.89 -3.15 -24.15
N ASN A 170 -11.09 -4.42 -23.78
CA ASN A 170 -11.48 -5.48 -24.73
C ASN A 170 -13.00 -5.69 -24.88
N LEU A 171 -13.84 -5.08 -24.04
CA LEU A 171 -15.30 -5.21 -24.11
C LEU A 171 -15.90 -4.03 -24.88
N GLU A 172 -17.06 -4.26 -25.47
CA GLU A 172 -17.77 -3.21 -26.20
C GLU A 172 -18.47 -2.25 -25.23
N VAL A 173 -18.68 -1.01 -25.71
CA VAL A 173 -19.47 0.00 -24.98
C VAL A 173 -20.91 -0.46 -24.85
N ALA A 174 -21.42 -0.42 -23.61
CA ALA A 174 -22.80 -0.72 -23.27
C ALA A 174 -23.63 0.57 -23.22
N ASP A 175 -24.93 0.47 -23.50
CA ASP A 175 -25.86 1.61 -23.35
C ASP A 175 -26.20 1.85 -21.87
N SER A 176 -26.14 0.80 -21.05
CA SER A 176 -26.20 0.86 -19.60
C SER A 176 -25.12 -0.02 -18.98
N TYR A 177 -24.53 0.44 -17.89
CA TYR A 177 -23.44 -0.26 -17.20
C TYR A 177 -23.94 -1.11 -16.03
N PRO A 178 -23.16 -2.13 -15.61
CA PRO A 178 -23.49 -2.94 -14.46
C PRO A 178 -23.62 -2.10 -13.19
N TYR A 179 -24.61 -2.45 -12.37
CA TYR A 179 -24.79 -1.89 -11.03
C TYR A 179 -25.02 -3.01 -10.02
N SER A 180 -24.44 -2.88 -8.83
CA SER A 180 -24.53 -3.92 -7.82
C SER A 180 -25.91 -3.95 -7.16
N ILE A 181 -26.41 -5.16 -6.90
CA ILE A 181 -27.77 -5.42 -6.37
C ILE A 181 -27.78 -6.00 -4.95
N ASN A 182 -26.63 -6.32 -4.37
CA ASN A 182 -26.51 -6.96 -3.05
C ASN A 182 -25.51 -6.27 -2.10
N ASN A 183 -25.30 -4.97 -2.28
CA ASN A 183 -24.34 -4.19 -1.46
C ASN A 183 -24.59 -4.34 0.04
N SER A 184 -25.85 -4.27 0.47
CA SER A 184 -26.21 -4.32 1.89
C SER A 184 -25.91 -5.68 2.54
N GLU A 185 -25.91 -6.77 1.79
CA GLU A 185 -25.52 -8.09 2.25
C GLU A 185 -23.99 -8.23 2.30
N VAL A 186 -23.32 -7.79 1.23
CA VAL A 186 -21.87 -7.93 1.06
C VAL A 186 -21.10 -7.10 2.08
N ILE A 187 -21.55 -5.87 2.38
CA ILE A 187 -20.94 -5.01 3.40
C ILE A 187 -20.91 -5.66 4.78
N LYS A 188 -21.92 -6.47 5.14
CA LYS A 188 -22.00 -7.13 6.46
C LYS A 188 -20.92 -8.20 6.66
N LEU A 189 -20.27 -8.63 5.58
CA LEU A 189 -19.17 -9.59 5.62
C LEU A 189 -17.84 -8.91 5.96
N LEU A 190 -17.73 -7.59 5.77
CA LEU A 190 -16.55 -6.82 6.16
C LEU A 190 -16.58 -6.53 7.65
N LYS A 191 -15.46 -6.79 8.31
CA LYS A 191 -15.21 -6.34 9.69
C LYS A 191 -14.13 -5.28 9.61
N VAL A 192 -14.52 -4.04 9.87
CA VAL A 192 -13.61 -2.90 9.81
C VAL A 192 -13.57 -2.26 11.17
N GLU A 193 -12.36 -2.15 11.71
CA GLU A 193 -12.08 -1.49 12.97
C GLU A 193 -11.86 0.01 12.74
N SER A 194 -12.19 0.84 13.74
CA SER A 194 -11.99 2.30 13.66
C SER A 194 -10.51 2.68 13.53
N THR A 195 -9.60 1.79 13.95
CA THR A 195 -8.15 1.89 13.77
C THR A 195 -7.74 2.04 12.30
N LEU A 196 -8.61 1.68 11.34
CA LEU A 196 -8.40 1.97 9.92
C LEU A 196 -8.19 3.48 9.64
N PHE A 197 -8.77 4.35 10.48
CA PHE A 197 -8.72 5.81 10.33
C PHE A 197 -7.62 6.48 11.15
N GLU A 198 -6.81 5.72 11.89
CA GLU A 198 -5.67 6.30 12.62
C GLU A 198 -4.69 6.98 11.65
N GLY A 199 -4.38 8.24 11.93
CA GLY A 199 -3.57 9.08 11.05
C GLY A 199 -4.37 9.90 10.02
N TYR A 200 -5.68 9.70 9.92
CA TYR A 200 -6.55 10.48 9.04
C TYR A 200 -7.39 11.52 9.81
N PRO A 201 -7.82 12.62 9.14
CA PRO A 201 -8.83 13.51 9.69
C PRO A 201 -10.13 12.78 10.05
N GLU A 202 -10.84 13.25 11.09
CA GLU A 202 -12.08 12.62 11.56
C GLU A 202 -13.18 12.51 10.48
N ASP A 203 -13.21 13.43 9.52
CA ASP A 203 -14.19 13.46 8.41
C ASP A 203 -13.68 12.82 7.11
N TYR A 204 -12.50 12.18 7.16
CA TYR A 204 -11.89 11.60 5.99
C TYR A 204 -12.64 10.35 5.51
N THR A 205 -12.63 10.16 4.19
CA THR A 205 -13.20 8.97 3.55
C THR A 205 -12.08 8.15 2.98
N ILE A 206 -11.90 6.94 3.50
CA ILE A 206 -10.93 5.99 2.95
C ILE A 206 -11.66 5.21 1.87
N SER A 207 -11.06 5.10 0.69
CA SER A 207 -11.66 4.50 -0.49
C SER A 207 -10.77 3.43 -1.09
N TYR A 208 -11.39 2.42 -1.70
CA TYR A 208 -10.76 1.33 -2.43
C TYR A 208 -11.52 1.13 -3.73
N SER A 209 -10.85 1.25 -4.87
CA SER A 209 -11.45 1.25 -6.19
C SER A 209 -10.99 0.05 -7.01
N TYR A 210 -11.94 -0.56 -7.70
CA TYR A 210 -11.75 -1.75 -8.52
C TYR A 210 -12.39 -1.54 -9.88
N LEU A 211 -11.74 -2.06 -10.91
CA LEU A 211 -12.38 -2.31 -12.18
C LEU A 211 -12.94 -3.73 -12.14
N VAL A 212 -14.23 -3.87 -12.34
CA VAL A 212 -14.90 -5.16 -12.33
C VAL A 212 -15.42 -5.48 -13.73
N SER A 213 -15.04 -6.66 -14.23
CA SER A 213 -15.60 -7.27 -15.43
C SER A 213 -16.82 -8.09 -15.04
N VAL A 214 -17.98 -7.77 -15.59
CA VAL A 214 -19.25 -8.44 -15.28
C VAL A 214 -19.78 -9.11 -16.54
N ASP A 215 -20.18 -10.37 -16.43
CA ASP A 215 -20.79 -11.08 -17.54
C ASP A 215 -22.25 -10.68 -17.78
N LYS A 216 -22.80 -11.11 -18.92
CA LYS A 216 -24.23 -10.90 -19.26
C LYS A 216 -25.24 -11.52 -18.28
N PHE A 217 -24.79 -12.32 -17.30
CA PHE A 217 -25.63 -12.91 -16.26
C PHE A 217 -25.53 -12.15 -14.93
N GLY A 218 -24.67 -11.13 -14.84
CA GLY A 218 -24.48 -10.33 -13.63
C GLY A 218 -23.46 -10.91 -12.66
N GLU A 219 -22.65 -11.87 -13.10
CA GLU A 219 -21.60 -12.49 -12.29
C GLU A 219 -20.24 -11.85 -12.61
N ILE A 220 -19.37 -11.78 -11.60
CA ILE A 220 -18.02 -11.25 -11.76
C ILE A 220 -17.17 -12.25 -12.54
N ILE A 221 -16.57 -11.79 -13.64
CA ILE A 221 -15.53 -12.51 -14.36
C ILE A 221 -14.17 -12.24 -13.72
N ASP A 222 -13.89 -10.97 -13.43
CA ASP A 222 -12.61 -10.49 -12.92
C ASP A 222 -12.77 -9.18 -12.15
N ALA A 223 -11.85 -8.90 -11.23
CA ALA A 223 -11.81 -7.68 -10.43
C ALA A 223 -10.36 -7.20 -10.28
N ASP A 224 -9.99 -6.20 -11.08
CA ASP A 224 -8.68 -5.57 -11.06
C ASP A 224 -8.65 -4.44 -10.04
N PHE A 225 -7.72 -4.49 -9.10
CA PHE A 225 -7.50 -3.39 -8.17
C PHE A 225 -6.95 -2.15 -8.89
N LEU A 226 -7.56 -0.99 -8.66
CA LEU A 226 -7.14 0.28 -9.28
C LEU A 226 -6.39 1.20 -8.33
N GLY A 227 -6.72 1.19 -7.03
CA GLY A 227 -6.12 2.09 -6.05
C GLY A 227 -6.96 2.29 -4.80
N GLY A 228 -6.34 2.73 -3.72
CA GLY A 228 -6.99 3.05 -2.45
C GLY A 228 -6.20 4.08 -1.65
N ASP A 229 -6.87 4.76 -0.71
CA ASP A 229 -6.26 5.85 0.10
C ASP A 229 -5.27 5.32 1.15
N ASN A 230 -5.59 4.15 1.67
CA ASN A 230 -4.61 3.20 2.19
C ASN A 230 -5.07 1.83 1.72
N MET A 231 -4.45 0.79 2.27
CA MET A 231 -4.76 -0.55 1.85
C MET A 231 -4.72 -1.57 3.00
N ARG A 232 -4.78 -1.09 4.25
CA ARG A 232 -4.71 -1.92 5.46
C ARG A 232 -5.71 -3.09 5.43
N ILE A 233 -6.82 -2.92 4.70
CA ILE A 233 -7.88 -3.93 4.54
C ILE A 233 -8.07 -4.38 3.07
N THR A 234 -7.06 -4.23 2.21
CA THR A 234 -7.20 -4.59 0.78
C THR A 234 -7.55 -6.06 0.59
N ASP A 235 -6.94 -6.98 1.34
CA ASP A 235 -7.26 -8.41 1.24
C ASP A 235 -8.71 -8.70 1.62
N ASP A 236 -9.21 -8.04 2.68
CA ASP A 236 -10.61 -8.16 3.08
C ASP A 236 -11.55 -7.62 1.99
N VAL A 237 -11.22 -6.47 1.38
CA VAL A 237 -12.02 -5.90 0.28
C VAL A 237 -11.91 -6.77 -0.98
N ASN A 238 -10.74 -7.32 -1.29
CA ASN A 238 -10.47 -8.25 -2.40
C ASN A 238 -11.29 -9.54 -2.28
N GLU A 239 -11.39 -10.10 -1.07
CA GLU A 239 -12.24 -11.28 -0.85
C GLU A 239 -13.71 -10.88 -0.82
N ASN A 240 -14.03 -9.69 -0.32
CA ASN A 240 -15.40 -9.22 -0.25
C ASN A 240 -16.00 -8.92 -1.62
N ILE A 241 -15.26 -8.28 -2.53
CA ILE A 241 -15.76 -7.85 -3.84
C ILE A 241 -16.25 -9.03 -4.69
N LYS A 242 -15.62 -10.21 -4.54
CA LYS A 242 -16.02 -11.47 -5.21
C LYS A 242 -17.45 -11.92 -4.85
N ASN A 243 -18.03 -11.39 -3.78
CA ASN A 243 -19.39 -11.70 -3.34
C ASN A 243 -20.45 -10.74 -3.91
N LEU A 244 -20.03 -9.69 -4.63
CA LEU A 244 -20.98 -8.79 -5.29
C LEU A 244 -21.69 -9.48 -6.45
N LYS A 245 -22.94 -9.08 -6.63
CA LYS A 245 -23.80 -9.48 -7.74
C LYS A 245 -24.30 -8.25 -8.42
N PHE A 246 -24.46 -8.33 -9.73
CA PHE A 246 -24.82 -7.18 -10.55
C PHE A 246 -26.10 -7.45 -11.33
N GLU A 247 -26.83 -6.39 -11.63
CA GLU A 247 -27.59 -6.39 -12.87
C GLU A 247 -26.62 -6.11 -14.01
N ALA A 248 -26.63 -6.97 -15.03
CA ALA A 248 -25.71 -6.86 -16.17
C ALA A 248 -25.93 -5.56 -16.95
N GLY A 249 -24.85 -5.05 -17.55
CA GLY A 249 -24.95 -3.97 -18.53
C GLY A 249 -25.78 -4.40 -19.74
N THR A 250 -26.38 -3.44 -20.44
CA THR A 250 -27.21 -3.73 -21.60
C THR A 250 -26.77 -2.95 -22.83
N ARG A 251 -26.94 -3.57 -24.00
CA ARG A 251 -26.80 -2.94 -25.30
C ARG A 251 -28.02 -3.27 -26.13
N ASN A 252 -28.75 -2.28 -26.62
CA ASN A 252 -30.05 -2.42 -27.26
C ASN A 252 -31.05 -3.25 -26.42
N ASN A 253 -31.05 -3.06 -25.09
CA ASN A 253 -31.84 -3.83 -24.11
C ASN A 253 -31.49 -5.33 -24.04
N ILE A 254 -30.33 -5.75 -24.54
CA ILE A 254 -29.83 -7.11 -24.43
C ILE A 254 -28.67 -7.12 -23.42
N PRO A 255 -28.65 -8.01 -22.42
CA PRO A 255 -27.52 -8.14 -21.51
C PRO A 255 -26.21 -8.47 -22.24
N VAL A 256 -25.14 -7.76 -21.88
CA VAL A 256 -23.80 -7.92 -22.46
C VAL A 256 -22.74 -7.95 -21.37
N ASP A 257 -21.62 -8.59 -21.68
CA ASP A 257 -20.43 -8.50 -20.86
C ASP A 257 -19.93 -7.05 -20.89
N SER A 258 -19.66 -6.47 -19.71
CA SER A 258 -19.32 -5.06 -19.60
C SER A 258 -18.50 -4.78 -18.33
N TYR A 259 -17.92 -3.59 -18.26
CA TYR A 259 -17.13 -3.15 -17.11
C TYR A 259 -17.92 -2.22 -16.20
N THR A 260 -17.59 -2.20 -14.92
CA THR A 260 -17.99 -1.16 -13.98
C THR A 260 -16.85 -0.86 -13.01
N ILE A 261 -16.69 0.38 -12.57
CA ILE A 261 -15.80 0.71 -11.47
C ILE A 261 -16.60 0.56 -10.18
N VAL A 262 -16.11 -0.26 -9.26
CA VAL A 262 -16.66 -0.44 -7.93
C VAL A 262 -15.76 0.28 -6.93
N ARG A 263 -16.34 1.17 -6.13
CA ARG A 263 -15.64 1.86 -5.04
C ARG A 263 -16.25 1.50 -3.70
N TYR A 264 -15.43 0.96 -2.80
CA TYR A 264 -15.73 0.86 -1.39
C TYR A 264 -15.29 2.14 -0.71
N ASN A 265 -16.19 2.80 -0.01
CA ASN A 265 -15.91 3.99 0.79
C ASN A 265 -16.19 3.69 2.26
N PHE A 266 -15.22 3.96 3.11
CA PHE A 266 -15.26 3.80 4.55
C PHE A 266 -15.27 5.19 5.19
N LYS A 267 -16.19 5.42 6.13
CA LYS A 267 -16.29 6.68 6.88
C LYS A 267 -16.52 6.40 8.34
N MET A 268 -15.94 7.20 9.22
CA MET A 268 -16.38 7.26 10.62
C MET A 268 -17.80 7.84 10.69
N LYS A 269 -18.59 7.34 11.63
CA LYS A 269 -20.00 7.72 11.83
C LYS A 269 -20.18 9.01 12.62
#